data_AF-A0A7S7RC75-F1
#
_entry.id   AF-A0A7S7RC75-F1
#
_cell.length_a   1.000
_cell.length_b   1.000
_cell.length_c   1.000
_cell.angle_alpha   90.00
_cell.angle_beta   90.00
_cell.angle_gamma   90.00
#
_symmetry.space_group_name_H-M   'P 1'
#
loop_
_entity.id
_entity.type
_entity.pdbx_description
1 polymer ?
#
loop_
_entity_poly.entity_id
_entity_poly.type
_entity_poly.pdbx_seq_one_letter_code
_entity_poly.pdbx_strand_id
1 'polypeptide(L)'
;MSQIQQLQDILKTLRLVETAKHLPTLIRDAEQKDLSFTQFLLDVTTYEQSRREEKQLNNRLKWAAFPFSKTLEEFNLKEQKSLSCKQLNRLKDLTWTEQLYNLILLGPPGVGNYRKFLFMARNKCIFPI
;
A
#
# COMPACT_ATOMS: atom_id res chain seq x y z
N MET A 1 -33.05 -6.72 -19.78
CA MET A 1 -31.88 -6.37 -18.96
C MET A 1 -30.70 -6.18 -19.89
N SER A 2 -29.92 -5.09 -19.73
CA SER A 2 -28.78 -4.86 -20.63
C SER A 2 -27.66 -5.88 -20.33
N GLN A 3 -26.93 -6.31 -21.36
CA GLN A 3 -25.80 -7.26 -21.20
C GLN A 3 -24.77 -6.75 -20.17
N ILE A 4 -24.61 -5.43 -20.10
CA ILE A 4 -23.77 -4.74 -19.10
C ILE A 4 -24.24 -5.02 -17.67
N GLN A 5 -25.55 -4.96 -17.39
CA GLN A 5 -26.08 -5.25 -16.05
C GLN A 5 -25.83 -6.70 -15.63
N GLN A 6 -26.03 -7.66 -16.55
CA GLN A 6 -25.74 -9.07 -16.29
C GLN A 6 -24.26 -9.29 -15.98
N LEU A 7 -23.36 -8.64 -16.74
CA LEU A 7 -21.93 -8.71 -16.51
C LEU A 7 -21.56 -8.11 -15.15
N GLN A 8 -22.14 -6.96 -14.78
CA GLN A 8 -21.92 -6.33 -13.48
C GLN A 8 -22.33 -7.24 -12.32
N ASP A 9 -23.46 -7.95 -12.43
CA ASP A 9 -23.92 -8.84 -11.37
C ASP A 9 -23.06 -10.10 -11.26
N ILE A 10 -22.58 -10.66 -12.37
CA ILE A 10 -21.59 -11.75 -12.38
C ILE A 10 -20.27 -11.29 -11.74
N LEU A 11 -19.80 -10.08 -12.04
CA LEU A 11 -18.58 -9.55 -11.44
C LEU A 11 -18.73 -9.36 -9.93
N LYS A 12 -19.90 -8.92 -9.46
CA LYS A 12 -20.19 -8.84 -8.01
C LYS A 12 -20.16 -10.21 -7.34
N THR A 13 -20.73 -11.26 -7.95
CA THR A 13 -20.70 -12.61 -7.38
C THR A 13 -19.28 -13.19 -7.34
N LEU A 14 -18.44 -12.85 -8.32
CA LEU A 14 -17.01 -13.17 -8.35
C LEU A 14 -16.15 -12.34 -7.36
N ARG A 15 -16.78 -11.49 -6.52
CA ARG A 15 -16.13 -10.57 -5.57
C ARG A 15 -15.32 -9.44 -6.24
N LEU A 16 -15.57 -9.15 -7.51
CA LEU A 16 -14.96 -8.09 -8.32
C LEU A 16 -15.82 -6.82 -8.27
N VAL A 17 -16.17 -6.37 -7.05
CA VAL A 17 -17.20 -5.34 -6.83
C VAL A 17 -16.78 -3.97 -7.36
N GLU A 18 -15.49 -3.62 -7.23
CA GLU A 18 -14.98 -2.33 -7.71
C GLU A 18 -14.88 -2.32 -9.24
N THR A 19 -14.43 -3.41 -9.84
CA THR A 19 -14.42 -3.59 -11.30
C THR A 19 -15.84 -3.58 -11.87
N ALA A 20 -16.82 -4.18 -11.20
CA ALA A 20 -18.23 -4.13 -11.63
C ALA A 20 -18.76 -2.68 -11.71
N LYS A 21 -18.40 -1.82 -10.76
CA LYS A 21 -18.77 -0.39 -10.79
C LYS A 21 -18.07 0.36 -11.91
N HIS A 22 -16.79 0.06 -12.14
CA HIS A 22 -15.95 0.74 -13.14
C HIS A 22 -16.04 0.12 -14.55
N LEU A 23 -16.84 -0.93 -14.73
CA LEU A 23 -17.02 -1.60 -16.01
C LEU A 23 -17.52 -0.66 -17.13
N PRO A 24 -18.53 0.21 -16.92
CA PRO A 24 -19.03 1.07 -18.00
C PRO A 24 -17.98 2.05 -18.50
N THR A 25 -17.12 2.54 -17.60
CA THR A 25 -15.98 3.40 -17.95
C THR A 25 -14.90 2.65 -18.70
N LEU A 26 -14.58 1.40 -18.30
CA LEU A 26 -13.62 0.57 -19.03
C LEU A 26 -14.09 0.23 -20.45
N ILE A 27 -15.38 -0.04 -20.63
CA ILE A 27 -15.97 -0.29 -21.96
C ILE A 27 -15.88 0.96 -22.83
N ARG A 28 -16.25 2.12 -22.28
CA ARG A 28 -16.14 3.41 -23.00
C ARG A 28 -14.70 3.72 -23.40
N ASP A 29 -13.74 3.46 -22.52
CA ASP A 29 -12.32 3.67 -22.81
C ASP A 29 -11.81 2.72 -23.89
N ALA A 30 -12.29 1.48 -23.92
CA ALA A 30 -11.97 0.50 -24.95
C ALA A 30 -12.55 0.88 -26.32
N GLU A 31 -13.79 1.37 -26.35
CA GLU A 31 -14.43 1.88 -27.56
C GLU A 31 -13.74 3.14 -28.10
N GLN A 32 -13.26 4.03 -27.23
CA GLN A 32 -12.56 5.24 -27.65
C GLN A 32 -11.13 5.00 -28.16
N LYS A 33 -10.48 3.94 -27.70
CA LYS A 33 -9.08 3.63 -28.00
C LYS A 33 -8.92 2.47 -29.00
N ASP A 34 -10.02 1.95 -29.55
CA ASP A 34 -10.05 0.76 -30.40
C ASP A 34 -9.17 -0.38 -29.86
N LEU A 35 -9.30 -0.65 -28.55
CA LEU A 35 -8.44 -1.63 -27.89
C LEU A 35 -8.75 -3.04 -28.38
N SER A 36 -7.69 -3.83 -28.60
CA SER A 36 -7.84 -5.27 -28.81
C SER A 36 -8.49 -5.92 -27.58
N PHE A 37 -9.31 -6.95 -27.79
CA PHE A 37 -9.97 -7.71 -26.72
C PHE A 37 -9.00 -8.19 -25.63
N THR A 38 -7.78 -8.58 -26.03
CA THR A 38 -6.72 -8.99 -25.10
C THR A 38 -6.29 -7.86 -24.18
N GLN A 39 -6.19 -6.65 -24.73
CA GLN A 39 -5.76 -5.47 -23.99
C GLN A 39 -6.87 -4.96 -23.06
N PHE A 40 -8.12 -5.02 -23.50
CA PHE A 40 -9.27 -4.76 -22.65
C PHE A 40 -9.33 -5.71 -21.44
N LEU A 41 -9.17 -7.02 -21.65
CA LEU A 41 -9.14 -7.99 -20.54
C LEU A 41 -7.97 -7.76 -19.59
N LEU A 42 -6.81 -7.36 -20.12
CA LEU A 42 -5.66 -7.00 -19.32
C LEU A 42 -5.93 -5.75 -18.47
N ASP A 43 -6.57 -4.72 -19.04
CA ASP A 43 -6.94 -3.50 -18.29
C ASP A 43 -7.97 -3.80 -17.19
N VAL A 44 -8.97 -4.63 -17.47
CA VAL A 44 -9.97 -5.07 -16.48
C VAL A 44 -9.32 -5.84 -15.33
N THR A 45 -8.42 -6.78 -15.64
CA THR A 45 -7.77 -7.62 -14.61
C THR A 45 -6.72 -6.85 -13.80
N THR A 46 -5.94 -5.99 -14.44
CA THR A 46 -4.97 -5.10 -13.76
C THR A 46 -5.68 -4.09 -12.87
N TYR A 47 -6.82 -3.53 -13.29
CA TYR A 47 -7.63 -2.66 -12.45
C TYR A 47 -8.09 -3.36 -11.17
N GLU A 48 -8.64 -4.58 -11.26
CA GLU A 48 -9.04 -5.34 -10.08
C GLU A 48 -7.85 -5.63 -9.16
N GLN A 49 -6.73 -6.09 -9.72
CA GLN A 49 -5.53 -6.40 -8.95
C GLN A 49 -5.09 -5.18 -8.13
N SER A 50 -4.99 -4.03 -8.79
CA SER A 50 -4.62 -2.75 -8.17
C SER A 50 -5.55 -2.39 -7.01
N ARG A 51 -6.87 -2.49 -7.22
CA ARG A 51 -7.87 -2.19 -6.18
C ARG A 51 -7.84 -3.17 -5.02
N ARG A 52 -7.56 -4.44 -5.29
CA ARG A 52 -7.42 -5.47 -4.26
C ARG A 52 -6.17 -5.22 -3.41
N GLU A 53 -5.05 -4.87 -4.03
CA GLU A 53 -3.81 -4.50 -3.34
C GLU A 53 -4.01 -3.25 -2.46
N GLU A 54 -4.63 -2.20 -3.00
CA GLU A 54 -4.94 -0.98 -2.26
C GLU A 54 -5.87 -1.24 -1.06
N LYS A 55 -6.90 -2.09 -1.23
CA LYS A 55 -7.80 -2.48 -0.15
C LYS A 55 -7.09 -3.31 0.92
N GLN A 56 -6.22 -4.23 0.52
CA GLN A 56 -5.40 -4.99 1.46
C GLN A 56 -4.45 -4.08 2.24
N LEU A 57 -3.77 -3.16 1.56
CA LEU A 57 -2.90 -2.17 2.18
C LEU A 57 -3.66 -1.31 3.20
N ASN A 58 -4.82 -0.78 2.81
CA ASN A 58 -5.67 0.00 3.70
C ASN A 58 -6.16 -0.80 4.91
N ASN A 59 -6.53 -2.07 4.72
CA ASN A 59 -6.92 -2.95 5.82
C ASN A 59 -5.76 -3.20 6.78
N ARG A 60 -4.56 -3.48 6.26
CA ARG A 60 -3.34 -3.67 7.08
C ARG A 60 -3.01 -2.40 7.87
N LEU A 61 -3.12 -1.23 7.23
CA LEU A 61 -2.92 0.06 7.91
C LEU A 61 -3.96 0.31 9.00
N LYS A 62 -5.23 -0.03 8.76
CA LYS A 62 -6.30 0.07 9.77
C LYS A 62 -6.08 -0.87 10.95
N TRP A 63 -5.70 -2.13 10.68
CA TRP A 63 -5.40 -3.11 11.74
C TRP A 63 -4.21 -2.73 12.59
N ALA A 64 -3.23 -2.06 12.00
CA ALA A 64 -2.07 -1.60 12.73
C ALA A 64 -2.39 -0.45 13.72
N ALA A 65 -3.60 0.13 13.66
CA ALA A 65 -4.18 1.05 14.64
C ALA A 65 -3.22 2.14 15.13
N PHE A 66 -2.39 2.67 14.23
CA PHE A 66 -1.35 3.63 14.61
C PHE A 66 -1.98 4.97 15.02
N PRO A 67 -1.73 5.48 16.24
CA PRO A 67 -2.29 6.75 16.71
C PRO A 67 -1.70 7.98 15.98
N PHE A 68 -0.57 7.83 15.26
CA PHE A 68 0.04 8.91 14.47
C PHE A 68 0.62 8.38 13.16
N SER A 69 0.27 9.01 12.04
CA SER A 69 0.82 8.73 10.71
C SER A 69 2.04 9.60 10.41
N LYS A 70 3.15 9.42 11.15
CA LYS A 70 4.41 10.06 10.77
C LYS A 70 5.17 9.19 9.79
N THR A 71 5.66 9.77 8.70
CA THR A 71 6.54 9.10 7.73
C THR A 71 8.01 9.28 8.10
N LEU A 72 8.92 8.46 7.56
CA LEU A 72 10.37 8.53 7.84
C LEU A 72 10.98 9.83 7.32
N GLU A 73 10.32 10.43 6.35
CA GLU A 73 10.72 11.67 5.69
C GLU A 73 10.50 12.87 6.61
N GLU A 74 9.50 12.81 7.48
CA GLU A 74 9.25 13.80 8.54
C GLU A 74 10.20 13.62 9.74
N PHE A 75 11.13 12.67 9.70
CA PHE A 75 12.09 12.45 10.77
C PHE A 75 13.18 13.52 10.76
N ASN A 76 13.08 14.49 11.68
CA ASN A 76 14.06 15.57 11.80
C ASN A 76 15.34 15.08 12.50
N LEU A 77 16.36 14.77 11.70
CA LEU A 77 17.70 14.38 12.16
C LEU A 77 18.39 15.42 13.06
N LYS A 78 17.94 16.68 13.04
CA LYS A 78 18.51 17.75 13.89
C LYS A 78 18.21 17.55 15.37
N GLU A 79 17.13 16.84 15.72
CA GLU A 79 16.75 16.58 17.12
C GLU A 79 17.53 15.42 17.75
N GLN A 80 18.25 14.62 16.95
CA GLN A 80 18.90 13.42 17.42
C GLN A 80 20.36 13.32 16.99
N LYS A 81 21.25 13.78 17.88
CA LYS A 81 22.71 13.80 17.68
C LYS A 81 23.36 12.41 17.59
N SER A 82 22.66 11.36 18.02
CA SER A 82 23.17 9.99 18.12
C SER A 82 22.94 9.12 16.88
N LEU A 83 22.22 9.61 15.86
CA LEU A 83 21.88 8.83 14.66
C LEU A 83 22.40 9.55 13.41
N SER A 84 23.36 8.93 12.71
CA SER A 84 23.94 9.51 11.50
C SER A 84 22.99 9.35 10.31
N CYS A 85 22.97 10.31 9.37
CA CYS A 85 22.22 10.23 8.12
C CYS A 85 22.50 8.92 7.35
N LYS A 86 23.74 8.42 7.42
CA LYS A 86 24.13 7.15 6.78
C LYS A 86 23.42 5.94 7.38
N GLN A 87 23.25 5.91 8.71
CA GLN A 87 22.54 4.84 9.41
C GLN A 87 21.05 4.93 9.14
N LEU A 88 20.49 6.14 9.13
CA LEU A 88 19.07 6.33 8.81
C LEU A 88 18.75 5.90 7.37
N ASN A 89 19.62 6.22 6.40
CA ASN A 89 19.46 5.74 5.02
C ASN A 89 19.50 4.21 4.93
N ARG A 90 20.44 3.55 5.60
CA ARG A 90 20.43 2.06 5.68
C ARG A 90 19.16 1.50 6.30
N LEU A 91 18.55 2.20 7.27
CA LEU A 91 17.26 1.81 7.84
C LEU A 91 16.11 2.01 6.85
N LYS A 92 16.17 3.05 6.00
CA LYS A 92 15.21 3.28 4.89
C LYS A 92 15.29 2.17 3.85
N ASP A 93 16.50 1.69 3.59
CA ASP A 93 16.75 0.66 2.58
C ASP A 93 16.20 -0.73 2.99
N LEU A 94 15.67 -0.88 4.21
CA LEU A 94 15.01 -2.09 4.73
C LEU A 94 15.85 -3.38 4.70
N THR A 95 17.12 -3.30 4.30
CA THR A 95 18.12 -4.40 4.24
C THR A 95 18.21 -5.21 5.53
N TRP A 96 18.00 -4.57 6.68
CA TRP A 96 17.97 -5.21 7.99
C TRP A 96 16.79 -6.19 8.16
N THR A 97 15.69 -6.01 7.42
CA THR A 97 14.52 -6.89 7.43
C THR A 97 14.78 -8.17 6.67
N GLU A 98 15.42 -8.07 5.50
CA GLU A 98 15.84 -9.21 4.68
C GLU A 98 16.90 -10.06 5.39
N GLN A 99 17.77 -9.40 6.15
CA GLN A 99 18.84 -10.04 6.92
C GLN A 99 18.41 -10.48 8.33
N LEU A 100 17.12 -10.34 8.69
CA LEU A 100 16.55 -10.75 9.99
C LEU A 100 17.26 -10.12 11.20
N TYR A 101 17.81 -8.91 11.06
CA TYR A 101 18.44 -8.19 12.17
C TYR A 101 17.40 -7.55 13.08
N ASN A 102 17.57 -7.75 14.39
CA ASN A 102 16.77 -7.07 15.41
C ASN A 102 17.31 -5.68 15.68
N LEU A 103 16.48 -4.66 15.50
CA LEU A 103 16.83 -3.27 15.78
C LEU A 103 16.31 -2.84 17.15
N ILE A 104 17.23 -2.50 18.04
CA ILE A 104 16.95 -1.96 19.36
C ILE A 104 17.26 -0.47 19.35
N LEU A 105 16.25 0.36 19.54
CA LEU A 105 16.38 1.81 19.61
C LEU A 105 16.43 2.25 21.08
N LEU A 106 17.64 2.51 21.58
CA LEU A 106 17.88 3.04 22.92
C LEU A 106 18.15 4.55 22.86
N GLY A 107 17.53 5.30 23.76
CA GLY A 107 17.76 6.74 23.90
C GLY A 107 17.12 7.27 25.18
N PRO A 108 17.61 8.40 25.71
CA PRO A 108 17.10 8.99 26.95
C PRO A 108 15.58 9.25 26.87
N PRO A 109 14.83 9.08 27.98
CA PRO A 109 13.39 9.31 27.98
C PRO A 109 13.09 10.75 27.54
N GLY A 110 12.29 10.90 26.48
CA GLY A 110 11.96 12.21 25.89
C GLY A 110 12.30 12.36 24.40
N VAL A 111 13.21 11.54 23.82
CA VAL A 111 13.61 11.66 22.40
C VAL A 111 12.71 10.88 21.41
N GLY A 112 11.45 10.61 21.77
CA GLY A 112 10.46 10.04 20.86
C GLY A 112 10.72 8.60 20.38
N ASN A 113 11.36 7.74 21.19
CA ASN A 113 11.62 6.34 20.82
C ASN A 113 10.35 5.56 20.44
N TYR A 114 9.23 5.85 21.10
CA TYR A 114 7.92 5.27 20.75
C TYR A 114 7.46 5.63 19.33
N ARG A 115 7.75 6.86 18.85
CA ARG A 115 7.42 7.30 17.48
C ARG A 115 8.24 6.54 16.44
N LYS A 116 9.50 6.21 16.77
CA LYS A 116 10.40 5.47 15.87
C LYS A 116 9.98 4.01 15.73
N PHE A 117 9.53 3.37 16.81
CA PHE A 117 8.94 2.03 16.78
C PHE A 117 7.65 1.99 15.94
N LEU A 118 6.79 3.00 16.09
CA LEU A 118 5.56 3.14 15.30
C LEU A 118 5.85 3.21 13.79
N PHE A 119 6.90 3.96 13.45
CA PHE A 119 7.34 4.10 12.07
C PHE A 119 7.80 2.77 11.47
N MET A 120 8.63 2.02 12.19
CA MET A 120 9.13 0.71 11.76
C MET A 120 8.00 -0.32 11.59
N ALA A 121 7.05 -0.35 12.52
CA ALA A 121 5.90 -1.23 12.44
C ALA A 121 5.01 -0.89 11.22
N ARG A 122 4.83 0.41 10.92
CA ARG A 122 4.05 0.85 9.76
C ARG A 122 4.63 0.34 8.44
N ASN A 123 5.94 0.44 8.25
CA ASN A 123 6.58 -0.10 7.04
C ASN A 123 6.47 -1.63 6.96
N LYS A 124 6.65 -2.36 8.07
CA LYS A 124 6.44 -3.82 8.08
C LYS A 124 5.00 -4.24 7.76
N CYS A 125 3.99 -3.45 8.12
CA CYS A 125 2.60 -3.75 7.75
C CYS A 125 2.30 -3.52 6.25
N ILE A 126 3.10 -2.69 5.57
CA ILE A 126 2.93 -2.37 4.14
C ILE A 126 3.49 -3.51 3.27
N PHE A 127 4.62 -4.11 3.64
CA PHE A 127 5.24 -5.20 2.89
C PHE A 127 4.84 -6.57 3.46
N PRO A 128 4.27 -7.49 2.65
CA PRO A 128 4.14 -8.88 3.07
C PRO A 128 5.54 -9.51 3.04
N ILE A 129 5.93 -10.15 4.14
CA ILE A 129 7.06 -11.10 4.17
C ILE A 129 6.60 -12.38 3.46
#